data_AF-A0A7S0CII0-F1
#
_entry.id   AF-A0A7S0CII0-F1
#
_cell.length_a   1.000
_cell.length_b   1.000
_cell.length_c   1.000
_cell.angle_alpha   90.00
_cell.angle_beta   90.00
_cell.angle_gamma   90.00
#
_symmetry.space_group_name_H-M   'P 1'
#
loop_
_entity.id
_entity.type
_entity.pdbx_description
1 polymer ?
#
loop_
_entity_poly.entity_id
_entity_poly.type
_entity_poly.pdbx_seq_one_letter_code
_entity_poly.pdbx_strand_id
1 'polypeptide(L)'
;MMRESNDDTSVSSDDSDGDDMFDRDETFEGSHDIRAKISASRAMNMGKDVTEKMKKELNNQFVPQGVQITSVMIMTVTLPDDICEQMSDKTMIISANAQQRMEHQNSMQNTRMNEQIQTMLQSFAEQREQMVTSGNEKENSEQVLLNDAIALAEKAELNIKEGNDVNMQNIIADNKLLVQRVRDETHGAITKITVESEKESEELVANTNLEVQTLISESELIAAQNRAKADLIIAEAEGTIAPLMVKKREFITHEKKLDVYSKLGSNKDLIVTGKSGIDDDVNLVAVADAILQGQDGSAKSALLAEMALMSQGSSAFAIHQRFDSSTAATAQRMGVFS
;
A
#
# COMPACT_ATOMS: atom_id res chain seq x y z
N MET A 1 9.92 -8.93 -53.93
CA MET A 1 9.61 -10.38 -53.81
C MET A 1 8.10 -10.49 -53.80
N MET A 2 7.37 -10.34 -54.92
CA MET A 2 7.17 -11.32 -56.02
C MET A 2 6.87 -12.75 -55.55
N ARG A 3 5.57 -13.08 -55.57
CA ARG A 3 4.95 -14.38 -55.93
C ARG A 3 3.43 -14.17 -55.81
N GLU A 4 2.77 -13.73 -56.89
CA GLU A 4 2.03 -14.58 -57.84
C GLU A 4 1.03 -15.51 -57.15
N SER A 5 -0.20 -14.99 -57.07
CA SER A 5 -1.43 -15.72 -56.80
C SER A 5 -1.94 -16.32 -58.11
N ASN A 6 -1.66 -17.61 -58.33
CA ASN A 6 -2.38 -18.43 -59.31
C ASN A 6 -3.59 -19.06 -58.61
N ASP A 7 -4.76 -18.57 -58.99
CA ASP A 7 -6.06 -19.12 -58.62
C ASP A 7 -6.44 -20.15 -59.70
N ASP A 8 -5.87 -21.35 -59.60
CA ASP A 8 -6.21 -22.49 -60.45
C ASP A 8 -7.52 -23.11 -59.95
N THR A 9 -8.61 -22.57 -60.48
CA THR A 9 -9.93 -23.22 -60.48
C THR A 9 -9.85 -24.45 -61.39
N SER A 10 -9.53 -25.59 -60.78
CA SER A 10 -9.51 -26.88 -61.48
C SER A 10 -10.92 -27.29 -61.89
N VAL A 11 -11.07 -27.34 -63.21
CA VAL A 11 -12.16 -27.90 -64.00
C VAL A 11 -12.48 -29.32 -63.52
N SER A 12 -13.66 -29.54 -62.95
CA SER A 12 -14.26 -30.87 -62.83
C SER A 12 -14.83 -31.28 -64.18
N SER A 13 -13.99 -31.92 -65.00
CA SER A 13 -14.42 -32.69 -66.17
C SER A 13 -15.14 -33.95 -65.69
N ASP A 14 -16.46 -33.86 -65.60
CA ASP A 14 -17.37 -35.01 -65.60
C ASP A 14 -17.34 -35.64 -67.01
N ASP A 15 -16.23 -36.31 -67.34
CA ASP A 15 -16.19 -37.31 -68.40
C ASP A 15 -16.64 -38.64 -67.77
N SER A 16 -17.94 -38.73 -67.55
CA SER A 16 -18.61 -40.01 -67.30
C SER A 16 -18.74 -40.74 -68.64
N ASP A 17 -17.60 -41.18 -69.19
CA ASP A 17 -17.54 -42.25 -70.18
C ASP A 17 -17.95 -43.55 -69.49
N GLY A 18 -19.27 -43.70 -69.33
CA GLY A 18 -19.88 -44.99 -69.08
C GLY A 18 -19.60 -45.85 -70.30
N ASP A 19 -18.57 -46.69 -70.19
CA ASP A 19 -18.31 -47.82 -71.07
C ASP A 19 -19.57 -48.71 -71.10
N ASP A 20 -20.46 -48.43 -72.06
CA ASP A 20 -21.52 -49.32 -72.56
C ASP A 20 -20.88 -50.51 -73.29
N MET A 21 -20.15 -51.34 -72.54
CA MET A 21 -19.46 -52.54 -73.00
C MET A 21 -20.12 -53.84 -72.50
N PHE A 22 -21.42 -53.81 -72.22
CA PHE A 22 -22.18 -55.01 -71.82
C PHE A 22 -23.59 -55.04 -72.40
N ASP A 23 -23.72 -54.99 -73.73
CA ASP A 23 -24.95 -55.41 -74.42
C ASP A 23 -24.63 -56.04 -75.78
N ARG A 24 -23.77 -57.05 -75.76
CA ARG A 24 -23.75 -58.10 -76.78
C ARG A 24 -23.87 -59.45 -76.10
N ASP A 25 -25.09 -59.74 -75.69
CA ASP A 25 -25.58 -61.12 -75.63
C ASP A 25 -25.58 -61.67 -77.07
N GLU A 26 -24.39 -61.98 -77.59
CA GLU A 26 -24.24 -62.91 -78.67
C GLU A 26 -24.67 -64.26 -78.10
N THR A 27 -25.95 -64.60 -78.26
CA THR A 27 -26.40 -65.99 -78.31
C THR A 27 -25.63 -66.66 -79.44
N PHE A 28 -24.42 -67.12 -79.12
CA PHE A 28 -23.48 -67.76 -80.02
C PHE A 28 -23.98 -69.18 -80.25
N GLU A 29 -24.97 -69.30 -81.13
CA GLU A 29 -25.34 -70.59 -81.74
C GLU A 29 -24.07 -71.15 -82.40
N GLY A 30 -23.64 -72.33 -81.96
CA GLY A 30 -22.41 -72.93 -82.42
C GLY A 30 -22.37 -72.98 -83.94
N SER A 31 -21.29 -72.49 -84.54
CA SER A 31 -21.10 -72.43 -86.01
C SER A 31 -21.29 -73.76 -86.76
N HIS A 32 -21.37 -74.87 -86.03
CA HIS A 32 -21.73 -76.19 -86.54
C HIS A 32 -23.24 -76.35 -86.85
N ASP A 33 -24.13 -75.70 -86.11
CA ASP A 33 -25.59 -75.77 -86.33
C ASP A 33 -26.00 -75.04 -87.61
N ILE A 34 -25.36 -73.91 -87.90
CA ILE A 34 -25.63 -73.13 -89.11
C ILE A 34 -25.22 -73.95 -90.36
N ARG A 35 -24.06 -74.61 -90.33
CA ARG A 35 -23.59 -75.46 -91.43
C ARG A 35 -24.42 -76.72 -91.59
N ALA A 36 -24.80 -77.38 -90.49
CA ALA A 36 -25.69 -78.54 -90.53
C ALA A 36 -27.05 -78.19 -91.14
N LYS A 37 -27.65 -77.07 -90.70
CA LYS A 37 -28.93 -76.56 -91.20
C LYS A 37 -28.88 -76.21 -92.70
N ILE A 38 -27.80 -75.59 -93.17
CA ILE A 38 -27.58 -75.31 -94.60
C ILE A 38 -27.41 -76.61 -95.41
N SER A 39 -26.68 -77.60 -94.88
CA SER A 39 -26.45 -78.88 -95.56
C SER A 39 -27.71 -79.73 -95.67
N ALA A 40 -28.54 -79.76 -94.61
CA ALA A 40 -29.83 -80.45 -94.60
C ALA A 40 -30.82 -79.83 -95.61
N SER A 41 -30.85 -78.49 -95.69
CA SER A 41 -31.65 -77.77 -96.69
C SER A 41 -31.22 -78.09 -98.13
N ARG A 42 -29.90 -78.18 -98.39
CA ARG A 42 -29.36 -78.56 -99.70
C ARG A 42 -29.71 -80.01 -100.07
N ALA A 43 -29.67 -80.94 -99.12
CA ALA A 43 -30.05 -82.34 -99.34
C ALA A 43 -31.55 -82.50 -99.66
N MET A 44 -32.43 -81.75 -98.98
CA MET A 44 -33.87 -81.74 -99.30
C MET A 44 -34.16 -81.27 -100.73
N ASN A 45 -33.42 -80.26 -101.22
CA ASN A 45 -33.59 -79.75 -102.58
C ASN A 45 -33.11 -80.76 -103.64
N MET A 46 -32.00 -81.46 -103.40
CA MET A 46 -31.53 -82.52 -104.32
C MET A 46 -32.53 -83.69 -104.41
N GLY A 47 -33.23 -84.02 -103.31
CA GLY A 47 -34.27 -85.04 -103.32
C GLY A 47 -35.43 -84.71 -104.27
N LYS A 48 -35.88 -83.44 -104.31
CA LYS A 48 -36.93 -82.97 -105.21
C LYS A 48 -36.52 -83.09 -106.69
N ASP A 49 -35.29 -82.68 -107.01
CA ASP A 49 -34.77 -82.73 -108.39
C ASP A 49 -34.66 -84.17 -108.93
N VAL A 50 -34.29 -85.13 -108.08
CA VAL A 50 -34.20 -86.55 -108.47
C VAL A 50 -35.59 -87.13 -108.74
N THR A 51 -36.59 -86.81 -107.91
CA THR A 51 -37.96 -87.27 -108.13
C THR A 51 -38.60 -86.72 -109.41
N GLU A 52 -38.29 -85.47 -109.78
CA GLU A 52 -38.78 -84.89 -111.05
C GLU A 52 -38.10 -85.50 -112.29
N LYS A 53 -36.79 -85.75 -112.22
CA LYS A 53 -36.07 -86.45 -113.30
C LYS A 53 -36.62 -87.86 -113.52
N MET A 54 -36.81 -88.62 -112.44
CA MET A 54 -37.36 -89.97 -112.51
C MET A 54 -38.79 -89.99 -113.05
N LYS A 55 -39.63 -89.01 -112.64
CA LYS A 55 -40.97 -88.83 -113.21
C LYS A 55 -40.91 -88.61 -114.72
N LYS A 56 -40.05 -87.72 -115.21
CA LYS A 56 -39.95 -87.40 -116.66
C LYS A 56 -39.49 -88.61 -117.47
N GLU A 57 -38.53 -89.36 -116.95
CA GLU A 57 -37.94 -90.52 -117.62
C GLU A 57 -38.89 -91.72 -117.67
N LEU A 58 -39.59 -92.01 -116.57
CA LEU A 58 -40.63 -93.04 -116.55
C LEU A 58 -41.80 -92.65 -117.46
N ASN A 59 -42.24 -91.39 -117.47
CA ASN A 59 -43.34 -90.97 -118.32
C ASN A 59 -42.99 -91.14 -119.82
N ASN A 60 -41.74 -90.86 -120.23
CA ASN A 60 -41.31 -91.11 -121.62
C ASN A 60 -41.35 -92.59 -122.03
N GLN A 61 -41.13 -93.52 -121.09
CA GLN A 61 -41.12 -94.96 -121.36
C GLN A 61 -42.53 -95.58 -121.41
N PHE A 62 -43.49 -95.03 -120.66
CA PHE A 62 -44.85 -95.57 -120.55
C PHE A 62 -45.90 -94.86 -121.42
N VAL A 63 -45.60 -93.67 -121.94
CA VAL A 63 -46.45 -92.96 -122.92
C VAL A 63 -46.79 -93.80 -124.17
N PRO A 64 -45.88 -94.57 -124.78
CA PRO A 64 -46.21 -95.45 -125.91
C PRO A 64 -47.21 -96.56 -125.56
N GLN A 65 -47.33 -96.90 -124.28
CA GLN A 65 -48.25 -97.90 -123.75
C GLN A 65 -49.57 -97.29 -123.27
N GLY A 66 -49.77 -95.98 -123.44
CA GLY A 66 -50.99 -95.27 -123.07
C GLY A 66 -51.12 -94.97 -121.57
N VAL A 67 -50.04 -95.09 -120.78
CA VAL A 67 -50.04 -94.83 -119.33
C VAL A 67 -49.26 -93.55 -119.02
N GLN A 68 -49.89 -92.62 -118.28
CA GLN A 68 -49.26 -91.39 -117.82
C GLN A 68 -49.01 -91.42 -116.31
N ILE A 69 -47.78 -91.17 -115.88
CA ILE A 69 -47.41 -91.15 -114.46
C ILE A 69 -47.57 -89.73 -113.90
N THR A 70 -48.51 -89.57 -112.96
CA THR A 70 -48.85 -88.26 -112.38
C THR A 70 -47.83 -87.78 -111.35
N SER A 71 -47.34 -88.67 -110.49
CA SER A 71 -46.38 -88.33 -109.44
C SER A 71 -45.53 -89.56 -109.06
N VAL A 72 -44.27 -89.31 -108.72
CA VAL A 72 -43.34 -90.31 -108.18
C VAL A 72 -42.93 -89.83 -106.80
N MET A 73 -43.17 -90.64 -105.77
CA MET A 73 -42.75 -90.37 -104.39
C MET A 73 -41.85 -91.50 -103.91
N ILE A 74 -40.70 -91.15 -103.34
CA ILE A 74 -39.82 -92.10 -102.67
C ILE A 74 -40.42 -92.39 -101.30
N MET A 75 -40.90 -93.62 -101.06
CA MET A 75 -41.57 -93.99 -99.81
C MET A 75 -40.60 -94.41 -98.71
N THR A 76 -39.53 -95.12 -99.06
CA THR A 76 -38.57 -95.63 -98.08
C THR A 76 -37.18 -95.68 -98.70
N VAL A 77 -36.22 -95.04 -98.04
CA VAL A 77 -34.80 -95.16 -98.35
C VAL A 77 -34.19 -95.96 -97.22
N THR A 78 -33.87 -97.22 -97.49
CA THR A 78 -33.13 -98.07 -96.55
C THR A 78 -31.65 -97.89 -96.84
N LEU A 79 -30.93 -97.29 -95.91
CA LEU A 79 -29.47 -97.24 -95.95
C LEU A 79 -28.91 -98.52 -95.31
N PRO A 80 -27.79 -99.07 -95.81
CA PRO A 80 -27.09 -100.17 -95.16
C PRO A 80 -26.71 -99.83 -93.71
N ASP A 81 -26.86 -100.79 -92.80
CA ASP A 81 -26.67 -100.58 -91.36
C ASP A 81 -25.27 -100.04 -91.01
N ASP A 82 -24.23 -100.45 -91.77
CA ASP A 82 -22.85 -99.95 -91.61
C ASP A 82 -22.73 -98.42 -91.76
N ILE A 83 -23.54 -97.79 -92.61
CA ILE A 83 -23.51 -96.33 -92.81
C ILE A 83 -24.29 -95.62 -91.70
N CYS A 84 -25.38 -96.22 -91.24
CA CYS A 84 -26.15 -95.71 -90.10
C CYS A 84 -25.32 -95.72 -88.82
N GLU A 85 -24.57 -96.80 -88.57
CA GLU A 85 -23.67 -96.92 -87.43
C GLU A 85 -22.55 -95.86 -87.50
N GLN A 86 -21.89 -95.70 -88.65
CA GLN A 86 -20.86 -94.66 -88.84
C GLN A 86 -21.38 -93.23 -88.66
N MET A 87 -22.62 -92.93 -89.10
CA MET A 87 -23.22 -91.63 -88.87
C MET A 87 -23.63 -91.43 -87.41
N SER A 88 -24.11 -92.48 -86.74
CA SER A 88 -24.45 -92.46 -85.31
C SER A 88 -23.20 -92.21 -84.47
N ASP A 89 -22.11 -92.93 -84.74
CA ASP A 89 -20.82 -92.78 -84.04
C ASP A 89 -20.22 -91.39 -84.25
N LYS A 90 -20.21 -90.89 -85.50
CA LYS A 90 -19.76 -89.51 -85.78
C LYS A 90 -20.62 -88.48 -85.06
N THR A 91 -21.94 -88.66 -85.05
CA THR A 91 -22.85 -87.76 -84.35
C THR A 91 -22.62 -87.80 -82.85
N MET A 92 -22.37 -88.98 -82.28
CA MET A 92 -22.05 -89.16 -80.87
C MET A 92 -20.73 -88.45 -80.50
N ILE A 93 -19.68 -88.60 -81.30
CA ILE A 93 -18.39 -87.93 -81.06
C ILE A 93 -18.54 -86.40 -81.19
N ILE A 94 -19.29 -85.92 -82.18
CA ILE A 94 -19.55 -84.49 -82.35
C ILE A 94 -20.36 -83.95 -81.16
N SER A 95 -21.38 -84.69 -80.71
CA SER A 95 -22.20 -84.34 -79.56
C SER A 95 -21.38 -84.31 -78.26
N ALA A 96 -20.52 -85.31 -78.04
CA ALA A 96 -19.62 -85.35 -76.89
C ALA A 96 -18.60 -84.19 -76.91
N ASN A 97 -18.04 -83.86 -78.07
CA ASN A 97 -17.11 -82.73 -78.20
C ASN A 97 -17.83 -81.38 -78.00
N ALA A 98 -19.06 -81.24 -78.52
CA ALA A 98 -19.89 -80.06 -78.31
C ALA A 98 -20.23 -79.89 -76.82
N GLN A 99 -20.58 -80.98 -76.12
CA GLN A 99 -20.84 -80.96 -74.69
C GLN A 99 -19.59 -80.53 -73.90
N GLN A 100 -18.42 -81.12 -74.18
CA GLN A 100 -17.17 -80.73 -73.50
C GLN A 100 -16.81 -79.25 -73.72
N ARG A 101 -17.04 -78.72 -74.92
CA ARG A 101 -16.83 -77.29 -75.19
C ARG A 101 -17.80 -76.41 -74.42
N MET A 102 -19.07 -76.80 -74.37
CA MET A 102 -20.10 -76.08 -73.62
C MET A 102 -19.80 -76.08 -72.12
N GLU A 103 -19.39 -77.23 -71.56
CA GLU A 103 -18.96 -77.35 -70.17
C GLU A 103 -17.72 -76.50 -69.88
N HIS A 104 -16.71 -76.53 -70.76
CA HIS A 104 -15.52 -75.69 -70.62
C HIS A 104 -15.83 -74.20 -70.69
N GLN A 105 -16.71 -73.78 -71.60
CA GLN A 105 -17.14 -72.39 -71.72
C GLN A 105 -17.92 -71.93 -70.49
N ASN A 106 -18.85 -72.75 -69.99
CA ASN A 106 -19.59 -72.47 -68.77
C ASN A 106 -18.63 -72.38 -67.55
N SER A 107 -17.67 -73.30 -67.46
CA SER A 107 -16.63 -73.24 -66.44
C SER A 107 -15.81 -71.94 -66.55
N MET A 108 -15.42 -71.53 -67.76
CA MET A 108 -14.66 -70.29 -67.96
C MET A 108 -15.49 -69.05 -67.60
N GLN A 109 -16.77 -69.02 -67.94
CA GLN A 109 -17.67 -67.93 -67.59
C GLN A 109 -17.85 -67.84 -66.07
N ASN A 110 -18.05 -68.96 -65.39
CA ASN A 110 -18.13 -69.00 -63.93
C ASN A 110 -16.82 -68.55 -63.27
N THR A 111 -15.67 -68.95 -63.81
CA THR A 111 -14.37 -68.47 -63.31
C THR A 111 -14.24 -66.95 -63.47
N ARG A 112 -14.54 -66.41 -64.66
CA ARG A 112 -14.51 -64.96 -64.91
C ARG A 112 -15.47 -64.19 -63.98
N MET A 113 -16.68 -64.70 -63.80
CA MET A 113 -17.67 -64.09 -62.91
C MET A 113 -17.19 -64.12 -61.46
N ASN A 114 -16.61 -65.23 -61.01
CA ASN A 114 -16.04 -65.33 -59.66
C ASN A 114 -14.85 -64.39 -59.46
N GLU A 115 -13.96 -64.26 -60.45
CA GLU A 115 -12.84 -63.31 -60.42
C GLU A 115 -13.33 -61.86 -60.39
N GLN A 116 -14.37 -61.52 -61.16
CA GLN A 116 -14.98 -60.19 -61.12
C GLN A 116 -15.61 -59.89 -59.77
N ILE A 117 -16.34 -60.85 -59.19
CA ILE A 117 -16.93 -60.71 -57.86
C ILE A 117 -15.83 -60.52 -56.81
N GLN A 118 -14.76 -61.31 -56.85
CA GLN A 118 -13.64 -61.17 -55.93
C GLN A 118 -12.93 -59.83 -56.08
N THR A 119 -12.69 -59.38 -57.32
CA THR A 119 -12.05 -58.09 -57.59
C THR A 119 -12.92 -56.94 -57.10
N MET A 120 -14.24 -56.99 -57.31
CA MET A 120 -15.17 -55.99 -56.76
C MET A 120 -15.20 -56.01 -55.23
N LEU A 121 -15.25 -57.19 -54.61
CA LEU A 121 -15.21 -57.28 -53.14
C LEU A 121 -13.91 -56.71 -52.57
N GLN A 122 -12.79 -56.98 -53.23
CA GLN A 122 -11.50 -56.41 -52.86
C GLN A 122 -11.47 -54.88 -53.03
N SER A 123 -11.96 -54.35 -54.15
CA SER A 123 -11.98 -52.90 -54.37
C SER A 123 -12.91 -52.17 -53.39
N PHE A 124 -14.06 -52.75 -53.04
CA PHE A 124 -14.93 -52.20 -51.99
C PHE A 124 -14.27 -52.25 -50.61
N ALA A 125 -13.54 -53.31 -50.29
CA ALA A 125 -12.79 -53.40 -49.03
C ALA A 125 -11.68 -52.33 -48.97
N GLU A 126 -10.91 -52.17 -50.05
CA GLU A 126 -9.85 -51.18 -50.18
C GLU A 126 -10.39 -49.74 -50.10
N GLN A 127 -11.47 -49.43 -50.82
CA GLN A 127 -12.13 -48.13 -50.75
C GLN A 127 -12.64 -47.83 -49.33
N ARG A 128 -13.24 -48.83 -48.66
CA ARG A 128 -13.70 -48.67 -47.29
C ARG A 128 -12.53 -48.40 -46.33
N GLU A 129 -11.44 -49.14 -46.47
CA GLU A 129 -10.24 -48.93 -45.66
C GLU A 129 -9.65 -47.54 -45.90
N GLN A 130 -9.55 -47.11 -47.16
CA GLN A 130 -9.07 -45.77 -47.53
C GLN A 130 -9.95 -44.65 -46.96
N MET A 131 -11.28 -44.83 -46.96
CA MET A 131 -12.20 -43.87 -46.37
C MET A 131 -12.06 -43.81 -44.84
N VAL A 132 -11.82 -44.95 -44.19
CA VAL A 132 -11.57 -44.99 -42.74
C VAL A 132 -10.23 -44.34 -42.40
N THR A 133 -9.17 -44.63 -43.14
CA THR A 133 -7.86 -44.01 -42.89
C THR A 133 -7.90 -42.50 -43.14
N SER A 134 -8.49 -42.05 -44.25
CA SER A 134 -8.68 -40.63 -44.54
C SER A 134 -9.57 -39.94 -43.48
N GLY A 135 -10.61 -40.62 -43.00
CA GLY A 135 -11.45 -40.13 -41.90
C GLY A 135 -10.67 -39.95 -40.62
N ASN A 136 -9.87 -40.95 -40.23
CA ASN A 136 -9.03 -40.90 -39.03
C ASN A 136 -7.93 -39.84 -39.13
N GLU A 137 -7.33 -39.66 -40.31
CA GLU A 137 -6.33 -38.61 -40.55
C GLU A 137 -6.94 -37.21 -40.38
N LYS A 138 -8.15 -36.99 -40.91
CA LYS A 138 -8.88 -35.72 -40.72
C LYS A 138 -9.22 -35.50 -39.26
N GLU A 139 -9.77 -36.51 -38.58
CA GLU A 139 -10.09 -36.41 -37.15
C GLU A 139 -8.85 -36.07 -36.32
N ASN A 140 -7.73 -36.74 -36.57
CA ASN A 140 -6.47 -36.47 -35.88
C ASN A 140 -5.96 -35.05 -36.17
N SER A 141 -6.05 -34.59 -37.42
CA SER A 141 -5.64 -33.22 -37.76
C SER A 141 -6.48 -32.16 -37.03
N GLU A 142 -7.79 -32.35 -36.94
CA GLU A 142 -8.69 -31.45 -36.21
C GLU A 142 -8.44 -31.51 -34.70
N GLN A 143 -8.14 -32.69 -34.14
CA GLN A 143 -7.77 -32.83 -32.73
C GLN A 143 -6.46 -32.11 -32.42
N VAL A 144 -5.45 -32.18 -33.29
CA VAL A 144 -4.19 -31.43 -33.13
C VAL A 144 -4.46 -29.92 -33.17
N LEU A 145 -5.24 -29.44 -34.13
CA LEU A 145 -5.61 -28.02 -34.21
C LEU A 145 -6.36 -27.54 -32.97
N LEU A 146 -7.28 -28.36 -32.44
CA LEU A 146 -7.99 -28.06 -31.21
C LEU A 146 -7.04 -27.99 -30.01
N ASN A 147 -6.13 -28.96 -29.88
CA ASN A 147 -5.14 -28.97 -28.81
C ASN A 147 -4.18 -27.78 -28.89
N ASP A 148 -3.75 -27.39 -30.09
CA ASP A 148 -2.94 -26.20 -30.31
C ASP A 148 -3.71 -24.93 -29.92
N ALA A 149 -5.00 -24.83 -30.28
CA ALA A 149 -5.85 -23.71 -29.90
C ALA A 149 -6.05 -23.63 -28.38
N ILE A 150 -6.25 -24.77 -27.70
CA ILE A 150 -6.33 -24.85 -26.24
C ILE A 150 -5.01 -24.39 -25.61
N ALA A 151 -3.88 -24.91 -26.07
CA ALA A 151 -2.56 -24.53 -25.55
C ALA A 151 -2.25 -23.04 -25.74
N LEU A 152 -2.65 -22.45 -26.89
CA LEU A 152 -2.54 -21.02 -27.13
C LEU A 152 -3.45 -20.21 -26.20
N ALA A 153 -4.69 -20.65 -25.98
CA ALA A 153 -5.62 -20.01 -25.06
C ALA A 153 -5.11 -20.05 -23.61
N GLU A 154 -4.61 -21.20 -23.15
CA GLU A 154 -4.01 -21.37 -21.83
C GLU A 154 -2.77 -20.47 -21.65
N LYS A 155 -1.90 -20.43 -22.66
CA LYS A 155 -0.73 -19.53 -22.66
C LYS A 155 -1.15 -18.07 -22.59
N ALA A 156 -2.18 -17.67 -23.33
CA ALA A 156 -2.72 -16.32 -23.28
C ALA A 156 -3.32 -16.00 -21.90
N GLU A 157 -4.06 -16.94 -21.30
CA GLU A 157 -4.64 -16.79 -19.97
C GLU A 157 -3.55 -16.63 -18.90
N LEU A 158 -2.49 -17.44 -18.96
CA LEU A 158 -1.34 -17.34 -18.06
C LEU A 158 -0.64 -15.98 -18.19
N ASN A 159 -0.37 -15.53 -19.41
CA ASN A 159 0.23 -14.22 -19.65
C ASN A 159 -0.63 -13.07 -19.10
N ILE A 160 -1.97 -13.17 -19.23
CA ILE A 160 -2.89 -12.16 -18.69
C ILE A 160 -2.88 -12.19 -17.16
N LYS A 161 -2.87 -13.37 -16.53
CA LYS A 161 -2.78 -13.51 -15.07
C LYS A 161 -1.48 -12.93 -14.54
N GLU A 162 -0.35 -13.30 -15.12
CA GLU A 162 0.96 -12.77 -14.74
C GLU A 162 1.03 -11.24 -14.93
N GLY A 163 0.53 -10.73 -16.06
CA GLY A 163 0.45 -9.28 -16.30
C GLY A 163 -0.42 -8.56 -15.27
N ASN A 164 -1.56 -9.13 -14.90
CA ASN A 164 -2.44 -8.58 -13.88
C ASN A 164 -1.80 -8.60 -12.49
N ASP A 165 -1.07 -9.67 -12.14
CA ASP A 165 -0.37 -9.77 -10.87
C ASP A 165 0.73 -8.72 -10.75
N VAL A 166 1.52 -8.52 -11.81
CA VAL A 166 2.53 -7.44 -11.86
C VAL A 166 1.88 -6.06 -11.73
N ASN A 167 0.78 -5.81 -12.45
CA ASN A 167 0.04 -4.56 -12.35
C ASN A 167 -0.50 -4.32 -10.94
N MET A 168 -1.07 -5.35 -10.31
CA MET A 168 -1.56 -5.28 -8.94
C MET A 168 -0.42 -5.00 -7.95
N GLN A 169 0.74 -5.65 -8.11
CA GLN A 169 1.92 -5.40 -7.28
C GLN A 169 2.42 -3.96 -7.44
N ASN A 170 2.46 -3.43 -8.66
CA ASN A 170 2.83 -2.04 -8.92
C ASN A 170 1.85 -1.07 -8.24
N ILE A 171 0.54 -1.29 -8.38
CA ILE A 171 -0.48 -0.47 -7.73
C ILE A 171 -0.34 -0.51 -6.19
N ILE A 172 -0.07 -1.69 -5.62
CA ILE A 172 0.14 -1.83 -4.17
C ILE A 172 1.41 -1.09 -3.73
N ALA A 173 2.50 -1.21 -4.48
CA ALA A 173 3.75 -0.53 -4.19
C ALA A 173 3.60 1.00 -4.27
N ASP A 174 2.92 1.51 -5.31
CA ASP A 174 2.63 2.92 -5.49
C ASP A 174 1.73 3.47 -4.38
N ASN A 175 0.65 2.76 -4.05
CA ASN A 175 -0.24 3.15 -2.95
C ASN A 175 0.52 3.16 -1.61
N LYS A 176 1.38 2.18 -1.36
CA LYS A 176 2.21 2.14 -0.15
C LYS A 176 3.16 3.33 -0.09
N LEU A 177 3.80 3.67 -1.20
CA LEU A 177 4.69 4.83 -1.30
C LEU A 177 3.93 6.15 -1.08
N LEU A 178 2.73 6.29 -1.66
CA LEU A 178 1.89 7.47 -1.47
C LEU A 178 1.44 7.62 -0.02
N VAL A 179 0.98 6.54 0.62
CA VAL A 179 0.60 6.53 2.04
C VAL A 179 1.80 6.91 2.90
N GLN A 180 2.99 6.39 2.60
CA GLN A 180 4.21 6.73 3.32
C GLN A 180 4.58 8.20 3.15
N ARG A 181 4.51 8.75 1.93
CA ARG A 181 4.76 10.18 1.67
C ARG A 181 3.82 11.07 2.47
N VAL A 182 2.52 10.78 2.47
CA VAL A 182 1.53 11.53 3.26
C VAL A 182 1.82 11.42 4.76
N ARG A 183 2.26 10.24 5.23
CA ARG A 183 2.66 10.05 6.63
C ARG A 183 3.89 10.88 6.99
N ASP A 184 4.89 10.92 6.12
CA ASP A 184 6.12 11.69 6.34
C ASP A 184 5.84 13.21 6.30
N GLU A 185 4.98 13.67 5.37
CA GLU A 185 4.54 15.06 5.28
C GLU A 185 3.74 15.48 6.53
N THR A 186 2.79 14.66 6.97
CA THR A 186 2.01 14.94 8.19
C THR A 186 2.90 14.92 9.43
N HIS A 187 3.86 14.01 9.52
CA HIS A 187 4.82 13.99 10.63
C HIS A 187 5.74 15.22 10.61
N GLY A 188 6.22 15.63 9.42
CA GLY A 188 6.99 16.86 9.23
C GLY A 188 6.20 18.11 9.62
N ALA A 189 4.92 18.18 9.27
CA ALA A 189 4.05 19.29 9.66
C ALA A 189 3.79 19.31 11.18
N ILE A 190 3.51 18.16 11.79
CA ILE A 190 3.30 18.06 13.24
C ILE A 190 4.56 18.49 13.99
N THR A 191 5.73 17.95 13.61
CA THR A 191 7.00 18.29 14.26
C THR A 191 7.35 19.77 14.12
N LYS A 192 7.05 20.37 12.97
CA LYS A 192 7.20 21.82 12.80
C LYS A 192 6.28 22.60 13.73
N ILE A 193 4.98 22.25 13.79
CA ILE A 193 4.02 22.91 14.68
C ILE A 193 4.41 22.76 16.14
N THR A 194 4.88 21.58 16.57
CA THR A 194 5.31 21.36 17.96
C THR A 194 6.52 22.20 18.32
N VAL A 195 7.54 22.26 17.44
CA VAL A 195 8.74 23.08 17.67
C VAL A 195 8.39 24.57 17.69
N GLU A 196 7.51 25.03 16.79
CA GLU A 196 7.04 26.42 16.78
C GLU A 196 6.24 26.75 18.04
N SER A 197 5.36 25.85 18.49
CA SER A 197 4.56 26.03 19.71
C SER A 197 5.41 26.03 20.98
N GLU A 198 6.41 25.14 21.05
CA GLU A 198 7.37 25.10 22.17
C GLU A 198 8.18 26.38 22.23
N LYS A 199 8.71 26.83 21.08
CA LYS A 199 9.42 28.10 20.98
C LYS A 199 8.55 29.30 21.40
N GLU A 200 7.33 29.39 20.89
CA GLU A 200 6.41 30.48 21.25
C GLU A 200 6.06 30.46 22.75
N SER A 201 5.84 29.26 23.31
CA SER A 201 5.61 29.09 24.75
C SER A 201 6.82 29.53 25.58
N GLU A 202 8.03 29.16 25.18
CA GLU A 202 9.27 29.58 25.87
C GLU A 202 9.49 31.09 25.77
N GLU A 203 9.27 31.69 24.60
CA GLU A 203 9.34 33.14 24.41
C GLU A 203 8.31 33.87 25.28
N LEU A 204 7.08 33.37 25.38
CA LEU A 204 6.05 33.95 26.23
C LEU A 204 6.42 33.86 27.72
N VAL A 205 6.93 32.71 28.18
CA VAL A 205 7.41 32.54 29.55
C VAL A 205 8.60 33.46 29.85
N ALA A 206 9.54 33.60 28.92
CA ALA A 206 10.69 34.50 29.08
C ALA A 206 10.24 35.97 29.17
N ASN A 207 9.34 36.40 28.28
CA ASN A 207 8.82 37.77 28.25
C ASN A 207 8.01 38.11 29.50
N THR A 208 7.13 37.21 29.94
CA THR A 208 6.34 37.40 31.17
C THR A 208 7.22 37.47 32.41
N ASN A 209 8.26 36.63 32.51
CA ASN A 209 9.22 36.70 33.60
C ASN A 209 10.00 38.02 33.60
N LEU A 210 10.43 38.48 32.43
CA LEU A 210 11.11 39.77 32.28
C LEU A 210 10.18 40.92 32.71
N GLU A 211 8.93 40.93 32.25
CA GLU A 211 7.93 41.94 32.62
C GLU A 211 7.67 41.95 34.13
N VAL A 212 7.47 40.78 34.74
CA VAL A 212 7.29 40.65 36.20
C VAL A 212 8.51 41.18 36.95
N GLN A 213 9.73 40.86 36.52
CA GLN A 213 10.95 41.38 37.15
C GLN A 213 11.06 42.90 37.00
N THR A 214 10.72 43.46 35.83
CA THR A 214 10.70 44.91 35.63
C THR A 214 9.70 45.59 36.55
N LEU A 215 8.47 45.07 36.66
CA LEU A 215 7.44 45.58 37.56
C LEU A 215 7.84 45.53 39.03
N ILE A 216 8.47 44.43 39.46
CA ILE A 216 9.00 44.31 40.83
C ILE A 216 10.10 45.37 41.07
N SER A 217 11.04 45.49 40.14
CA SER A 217 12.15 46.46 40.25
C SER A 217 11.65 47.90 40.28
N GLU A 218 10.67 48.24 39.44
CA GLU A 218 10.01 49.55 39.44
C GLU A 218 9.27 49.81 40.75
N SER A 219 8.55 48.81 41.26
CA SER A 219 7.83 48.91 42.53
C SER A 219 8.79 49.12 43.71
N GLU A 220 9.92 48.41 43.72
CA GLU A 220 10.98 48.57 44.72
C GLU A 220 11.64 49.94 44.63
N LEU A 221 11.90 50.44 43.42
CA LEU A 221 12.45 51.77 43.19
C LEU A 221 11.48 52.85 43.71
N ILE A 222 10.19 52.73 43.43
CA ILE A 222 9.15 53.63 43.94
C ILE A 222 9.09 53.55 45.48
N ALA A 223 9.11 52.35 46.05
CA ALA A 223 9.10 52.16 47.50
C ALA A 223 10.33 52.78 48.15
N ALA A 224 11.52 52.62 47.57
CA ALA A 224 12.76 53.23 48.04
C ALA A 224 12.72 54.76 47.93
N GLN A 225 12.22 55.31 46.83
CA GLN A 225 12.02 56.75 46.67
C GLN A 225 11.04 57.31 47.72
N ASN A 226 9.95 56.59 48.00
CA ASN A 226 8.98 57.00 49.00
C ASN A 226 9.57 56.95 50.41
N ARG A 227 10.37 55.92 50.74
CA ARG A 227 11.12 55.86 52.00
C ARG A 227 12.12 57.00 52.12
N ALA A 228 12.93 57.25 51.09
CA ALA A 228 13.88 58.35 51.08
C ALA A 228 13.20 59.72 51.26
N LYS A 229 12.04 59.94 50.62
CA LYS A 229 11.23 61.16 50.83
C LYS A 229 10.71 61.26 52.26
N ALA A 230 10.23 60.16 52.84
CA ALA A 230 9.78 60.13 54.23
C ALA A 230 10.93 60.45 55.20
N ASP A 231 12.11 59.86 55.01
CA ASP A 231 13.30 60.11 55.82
C ASP A 231 13.76 61.57 55.71
N LEU A 232 13.69 62.15 54.50
CA LEU A 232 13.99 63.57 54.28
C LEU A 232 13.02 64.46 55.06
N ILE A 233 11.71 64.20 54.99
CA ILE A 233 10.70 64.95 55.76
C ILE A 233 10.93 64.82 57.27
N ILE A 234 11.28 63.63 57.76
CA ILE A 234 11.61 63.40 59.17
C ILE A 234 12.86 64.19 59.56
N ALA A 235 13.93 64.13 58.75
CA ALA A 235 15.16 64.85 59.00
C ALA A 235 14.95 66.39 59.01
N GLU A 236 14.11 66.91 58.10
CA GLU A 236 13.70 68.32 58.11
C GLU A 236 12.93 68.67 59.38
N ALA A 237 11.97 67.84 59.78
CA ALA A 237 11.20 68.03 61.01
C ALA A 237 12.12 68.00 62.25
N GLU A 238 13.04 67.05 62.34
CA GLU A 238 14.03 66.97 63.40
C GLU A 238 14.95 68.19 63.42
N GLY A 239 15.39 68.65 62.25
CA GLY A 239 16.20 69.86 62.10
C GLY A 239 15.49 71.10 62.64
N THR A 240 14.18 71.25 62.39
CA THR A 240 13.39 72.37 62.94
C THR A 240 13.09 72.22 64.44
N ILE A 241 12.90 70.98 64.93
CA ILE A 241 12.58 70.70 66.34
C ILE A 241 13.83 70.79 67.24
N ALA A 242 15.02 70.43 66.75
CA ALA A 242 16.26 70.44 67.51
C ALA A 242 16.52 71.78 68.26
N PRO A 243 16.47 72.97 67.62
CA PRO A 243 16.64 74.23 68.34
C PRO A 243 15.53 74.50 69.36
N LEU A 244 14.29 74.09 69.07
CA LEU A 244 13.17 74.21 70.01
C LEU A 244 13.38 73.30 71.24
N MET A 245 13.97 72.12 71.06
CA MET A 245 14.34 71.22 72.16
C MET A 245 15.45 71.78 73.04
N VAL A 246 16.45 72.43 72.45
CA VAL A 246 17.47 73.15 73.23
C VAL A 246 16.81 74.25 74.07
N LYS A 247 15.98 75.10 73.46
CA LYS A 247 15.24 76.15 74.19
C LYS A 247 14.33 75.58 75.29
N LYS A 248 13.64 74.46 75.03
CA LYS A 248 12.82 73.79 76.04
C LYS A 248 13.67 73.27 77.20
N ARG A 249 14.84 72.67 76.92
CA ARG A 249 15.77 72.19 77.97
C ARG A 249 16.31 73.34 78.80
N GLU A 250 16.68 74.45 78.17
CA GLU A 250 17.09 75.68 78.86
C GLU A 250 15.96 76.20 79.76
N PHE A 251 14.73 76.29 79.24
CA PHE A 251 13.56 76.69 80.00
C PHE A 251 13.31 75.80 81.22
N ILE A 252 13.28 74.47 81.05
CA ILE A 252 13.12 73.52 82.16
C ILE A 252 14.25 73.68 83.18
N THR A 253 15.47 73.95 82.72
CA THR A 253 16.61 74.18 83.62
C THR A 253 16.42 75.47 84.41
N HIS A 254 15.92 76.54 83.77
CA HIS A 254 15.56 77.78 84.44
C HIS A 254 14.42 77.58 85.43
N GLU A 255 13.38 76.84 85.06
CA GLU A 255 12.26 76.49 85.94
C GLU A 255 12.73 75.71 87.17
N LYS A 256 13.59 74.68 86.98
CA LYS A 256 14.22 73.96 88.09
C LYS A 256 15.09 74.85 88.97
N LYS A 257 15.84 75.79 88.38
CA LYS A 257 16.60 76.79 89.15
C LYS A 257 15.67 77.67 89.99
N LEU A 258 14.56 78.13 89.42
CA LEU A 258 13.55 78.92 90.14
C LEU A 258 12.90 78.10 91.25
N ASP A 259 12.59 76.82 91.02
CA ASP A 259 12.06 75.91 92.04
C ASP A 259 13.07 75.71 93.19
N VAL A 260 14.35 75.52 92.87
CA VAL A 260 15.43 75.48 93.89
C VAL A 260 15.51 76.81 94.65
N TYR A 261 15.48 77.95 93.98
CA TYR A 261 15.49 79.25 94.66
C TYR A 261 14.24 79.47 95.53
N SER A 262 13.07 79.02 95.08
CA SER A 262 11.83 79.06 95.86
C SER A 262 11.91 78.16 97.09
N LYS A 263 12.46 76.95 96.96
CA LYS A 263 12.73 76.03 98.07
C LYS A 263 13.78 76.56 99.04
N LEU A 264 14.81 77.23 98.55
CA LEU A 264 15.81 77.91 99.38
C LEU A 264 15.20 79.10 100.13
N GLY A 265 14.36 79.91 99.48
CA GLY A 265 13.69 81.05 100.11
C GLY A 265 12.56 80.69 101.09
N SER A 266 11.97 79.50 100.96
CA SER A 266 10.96 78.99 101.90
C SER A 266 11.56 78.22 103.08
N ASN A 267 12.84 77.88 103.02
CA ASN A 267 13.55 77.25 104.11
C ASN A 267 13.99 78.31 105.13
N LYS A 268 13.31 78.36 106.28
CA LYS A 268 13.59 79.33 107.36
C LYS A 268 14.95 79.09 108.04
N ASP A 269 15.54 77.91 107.88
CA ASP A 269 16.82 77.53 108.48
C ASP A 269 18.01 77.73 107.52
N LEU A 270 17.78 78.36 106.36
CA LEU A 270 18.83 78.59 105.37
C LEU A 270 19.61 79.88 105.68
N ILE A 271 20.86 79.71 106.08
CA ILE A 271 21.81 80.81 106.31
C ILE A 271 22.53 81.11 104.99
N VAL A 272 22.21 82.25 104.38
CA VAL A 272 22.90 82.73 103.18
C VAL A 272 24.20 83.41 103.60
N THR A 273 25.30 82.65 103.63
CA THR A 273 26.64 83.21 103.85
C THR A 273 27.17 83.81 102.55
N GLY A 274 27.61 85.06 102.60
CA GLY A 274 28.28 85.71 101.46
C GLY A 274 29.54 84.96 101.03
N LYS A 275 29.95 85.13 99.76
CA LYS A 275 31.15 84.49 99.22
C LYS A 275 32.39 84.97 99.99
N SER A 276 33.22 84.01 100.43
CA SER A 276 34.42 84.15 101.25
C SER A 276 35.33 85.32 100.87
N GLY A 277 35.85 85.99 101.90
CA GLY A 277 37.03 86.83 101.77
C GLY A 277 37.34 87.73 102.96
N ILE A 278 36.34 88.22 103.71
CA ILE A 278 36.55 89.23 104.77
C ILE A 278 35.83 88.90 106.09
N ASP A 279 34.72 88.14 106.05
CA ASP A 279 33.85 87.94 107.21
C ASP A 279 33.65 86.44 107.57
N ASP A 280 34.71 85.63 107.47
CA ASP A 280 34.62 84.21 107.87
C ASP A 280 34.33 84.04 109.37
N ASP A 281 34.82 84.96 110.21
CA ASP A 281 34.54 84.96 111.65
C ASP A 281 33.06 85.33 111.95
N VAL A 282 32.49 86.27 111.20
CA VAL A 282 31.07 86.66 111.37
C VAL A 282 30.14 85.58 110.83
N ASN A 283 30.51 84.92 109.73
CA ASN A 283 29.78 83.78 109.19
C ASN A 283 29.81 82.60 110.18
N LEU A 284 30.95 82.32 110.82
CA LEU A 284 31.06 81.27 111.83
C LEU A 284 30.22 81.59 113.08
N VAL A 285 30.20 82.85 113.52
CA VAL A 285 29.37 83.32 114.64
C VAL A 285 27.88 83.23 114.30
N ALA A 286 27.46 83.62 113.09
CA ALA A 286 26.06 83.52 112.66
C ALA A 286 25.60 82.06 112.52
N VAL A 287 26.48 81.17 112.06
CA VAL A 287 26.21 79.73 112.00
C VAL A 287 26.16 79.13 113.41
N ALA A 288 27.05 79.53 114.31
CA ALA A 288 27.06 79.07 115.70
C ALA A 288 25.83 79.55 116.50
N ASP A 289 25.40 80.80 116.31
CA ASP A 289 24.21 81.37 116.97
C ASP A 289 22.91 80.71 116.48
N ALA A 290 22.79 80.45 115.17
CA ALA A 290 21.66 79.73 114.62
C ALA A 290 21.59 78.25 115.09
N ILE A 291 22.74 77.57 115.23
CA ILE A 291 22.81 76.21 115.79
C ILE A 291 22.43 76.21 117.28
N LEU A 292 22.69 77.28 118.03
CA LEU A 292 22.28 77.43 119.43
C LEU A 292 20.79 77.80 119.58
N GLN A 293 20.20 78.54 118.64
CA GLN A 293 18.77 78.86 118.65
C GLN A 293 17.88 77.72 118.12
N GLY A 294 18.43 76.84 117.26
CA GLY A 294 17.75 75.64 116.77
C GLY A 294 17.64 74.56 117.85
N GLN A 295 16.50 74.51 118.53
CA GLN A 295 16.24 73.73 119.76
C GLN A 295 16.21 72.19 119.59
N ASP A 296 16.78 71.62 118.53
CA ASP A 296 16.78 70.17 118.22
C ASP A 296 18.15 69.62 117.73
N GLY A 297 19.25 70.34 118.01
CA GLY A 297 20.61 69.89 117.68
C GLY A 297 21.22 68.92 118.70
N SER A 298 21.52 67.69 118.27
CA SER A 298 22.32 66.67 118.98
C SER A 298 23.40 67.26 119.91
N ALA A 299 23.50 66.77 121.15
CA ALA A 299 24.38 67.29 122.21
C ALA A 299 25.86 67.47 121.82
N LYS A 300 26.35 66.80 120.78
CA LYS A 300 27.71 66.99 120.24
C LYS A 300 27.87 68.30 119.45
N SER A 301 26.85 68.71 118.70
CA SER A 301 26.89 69.90 117.84
C SER A 301 26.84 71.18 118.65
N ALA A 302 26.01 71.22 119.70
CA ALA A 302 25.94 72.34 120.64
C ALA A 302 27.26 72.52 121.42
N LEU A 303 27.87 71.43 121.88
CA LEU A 303 29.17 71.46 122.57
C LEU A 303 30.31 71.94 121.67
N LEU A 304 30.32 71.55 120.39
CA LEU A 304 31.32 72.02 119.43
C LEU A 304 31.13 73.50 119.08
N ALA A 305 29.88 73.97 118.96
CA ALA A 305 29.58 75.40 118.76
C ALA A 305 29.98 76.24 119.99
N GLU A 306 29.71 75.76 121.20
CA GLU A 306 30.13 76.40 122.46
C GLU A 306 31.66 76.40 122.61
N MET A 307 32.34 75.31 122.26
CA MET A 307 33.80 75.22 122.29
C MET A 307 34.46 76.13 121.25
N ALA A 308 33.84 76.32 120.07
CA ALA A 308 34.31 77.27 119.06
C ALA A 308 34.14 78.73 119.52
N LEU A 309 33.00 79.09 120.13
CA LEU A 309 32.77 80.40 120.74
C LEU A 309 33.75 80.70 121.88
N MET A 310 34.02 79.71 122.75
CA MET A 310 35.00 79.87 123.83
C MET A 310 36.46 79.94 123.33
N SER A 311 36.80 79.20 122.28
CA SER A 311 38.11 79.26 121.62
C SER A 311 38.40 80.67 121.10
N GLN A 312 37.42 81.32 120.46
CA GLN A 312 37.58 82.70 119.94
C GLN A 312 37.59 83.78 121.03
N GLY A 313 36.93 83.55 122.17
CA GLY A 313 37.08 84.43 123.34
C GLY A 313 38.53 84.51 123.86
N SER A 314 39.36 83.49 123.58
CA SER A 314 40.79 83.46 123.94
C SER A 314 41.72 84.04 122.87
N SER A 315 41.27 84.18 121.61
CA SER A 315 42.10 84.61 120.49
C SER A 315 42.06 86.12 120.19
N ALA A 316 41.25 86.89 120.93
CA ALA A 316 41.23 88.36 120.84
C ALA A 316 42.55 89.06 121.25
N PHE A 317 43.57 88.29 121.69
CA PHE A 317 44.88 88.81 122.10
C PHE A 317 46.04 88.55 121.12
N ALA A 318 45.83 87.88 119.98
CA ALA A 318 46.90 87.59 119.01
C ALA A 318 46.68 88.34 117.70
N ILE A 319 46.92 89.65 117.77
CA ILE A 319 47.13 90.54 116.64
C ILE A 319 48.35 90.07 115.82
N HIS A 320 48.26 90.27 114.50
CA HIS A 320 49.33 90.53 113.51
C HIS A 320 49.79 89.40 112.57
N GLN A 321 49.78 89.76 111.26
CA GLN A 321 50.42 89.13 110.09
C GLN A 321 49.62 87.97 109.49
N ARG A 322 49.14 87.99 108.24
CA ARG A 322 49.81 88.40 106.99
C ARG A 322 48.82 88.56 105.83
N PHE A 323 49.08 89.57 105.01
CA PHE A 323 48.53 89.83 103.68
C PHE A 323 49.17 88.92 102.60
N ASP A 324 48.45 88.82 101.47
CA ASP A 324 48.91 88.74 100.08
C ASP A 324 49.04 87.41 99.31
N SER A 325 48.57 87.54 98.05
CA SER A 325 48.85 86.79 96.81
C SER A 325 47.98 85.53 96.56
N SER A 326 47.49 85.23 95.35
CA SER A 326 47.53 85.90 94.05
C SER A 326 46.64 85.09 93.09
N THR A 327 45.83 85.83 92.34
CA THR A 327 45.43 85.63 90.92
C THR A 327 46.29 84.67 90.06
N ALA A 328 45.65 83.88 89.18
CA ALA A 328 45.85 83.90 87.71
C ALA A 328 45.53 82.56 86.97
N ALA A 329 45.15 82.73 85.70
CA ALA A 329 45.18 81.80 84.55
C ALA A 329 43.95 80.88 84.34
N THR A 330 43.07 81.01 83.33
CA THR A 330 43.16 81.35 81.88
C THR A 330 43.43 80.14 80.96
N ALA A 331 42.34 79.69 80.32
CA ALA A 331 42.17 79.33 78.90
C ALA A 331 42.66 78.01 78.26
N GLN A 332 41.91 77.66 77.20
CA GLN A 332 42.13 76.71 76.08
C GLN A 332 41.82 75.23 76.38
N ARG A 333 41.09 74.48 75.54
CA ARG A 333 41.27 74.33 74.08
C ARG A 333 40.05 73.69 73.41
N MET A 334 39.68 74.19 72.22
CA MET A 334 38.75 73.58 71.27
C MET A 334 39.43 72.53 70.36
N GLY A 335 38.63 71.63 69.79
CA GLY A 335 38.92 70.76 68.63
C GLY A 335 37.96 69.55 68.65
N VAL A 336 36.84 69.51 67.92
CA VAL A 336 36.64 69.37 66.46
C VAL A 336 37.44 68.18 65.90
N PHE A 337 36.75 67.06 65.71
CA PHE A 337 37.18 65.94 64.88
C PHE A 337 36.08 65.68 63.85
N SER A 338 36.49 65.68 62.58
CA SER A 338 35.81 65.15 61.40
C SER A 338 35.75 63.64 61.43
#